data_AF-A0A351MBP3-F1
#
_entry.id   AF-A0A351MBP3-F1
#
_cell.length_a   1.000
_cell.length_b   1.000
_cell.length_c   1.000
_cell.angle_alpha   90.00
_cell.angle_beta   90.00
_cell.angle_gamma   90.00
#
_symmetry.space_group_name_H-M   'P 1'
#
loop_
_entity.id
_entity.type
_entity.pdbx_description
1 polymer ?
#
loop_
_entity_poly.entity_id
_entity_poly.type
_entity_poly.pdbx_seq_one_letter_code
_entity_poly.pdbx_strand_id
1 'polypeptide(L)' 'FHLFRANCPHRATPLSLADVDEAADCIRCPRHDWCFDTRTGAALGVSEAPLQVLPWRLVDGHLEVRWD' A
#
# COMPACT_ATOMS: atom_id res chain seq x y z
N PHE A 1 8.81 2.31 -8.90
CA PHE A 1 8.16 2.73 -7.66
C PHE A 1 6.71 2.29 -7.66
N HIS A 2 6.15 2.00 -6.51
CA HIS A 2 4.72 1.72 -6.32
C HIS A 2 4.23 2.67 -5.22
N LEU A 3 3.13 3.36 -5.47
CA LEU A 3 2.61 4.41 -4.59
C LEU A 3 1.15 4.10 -4.28
N PHE A 4 0.80 4.14 -3.00
CA PHE A 4 -0.53 3.79 -2.51
C PHE A 4 -1.03 4.84 -1.51
N ARG A 5 -2.35 4.93 -1.32
CA ARG A 5 -2.90 5.65 -0.16
C ARG A 5 -2.43 4.97 1.13
N ALA A 6 -1.93 5.75 2.08
CA ALA A 6 -1.32 5.26 3.31
C ALA A 6 -2.34 4.94 4.44
N ASN A 7 -3.63 4.77 4.12
CA ASN A 7 -4.65 4.38 5.07
C ASN A 7 -5.17 2.99 4.70
N CYS A 8 -5.19 2.07 5.66
CA CYS A 8 -5.75 0.74 5.47
C CYS A 8 -7.23 0.86 5.06
N PRO A 9 -7.67 0.24 3.95
CA PRO A 9 -9.04 0.37 3.45
C PRO A 9 -10.09 -0.21 4.41
N HIS A 10 -9.68 -1.03 5.38
CA HIS A 10 -10.58 -1.58 6.39
C HIS A 10 -11.11 -0.52 7.37
N ARG A 11 -10.22 0.17 8.10
CA ARG A 11 -10.59 1.15 9.16
C ARG A 11 -9.64 2.34 9.25
N ALA A 12 -9.09 2.73 8.11
CA ALA A 12 -8.20 3.88 7.94
C ALA A 12 -6.95 3.90 8.81
N THR A 13 -6.54 2.77 9.40
CA THR A 13 -5.29 2.65 10.16
C THR A 13 -4.10 3.12 9.30
N PRO A 14 -3.22 4.01 9.80
CA PRO A 14 -2.05 4.46 9.05
C PRO A 14 -1.11 3.30 8.72
N LEU A 15 -0.84 3.10 7.42
CA LEU A 15 0.10 2.12 6.90
C LEU A 15 1.55 2.61 6.93
N SER A 16 1.79 3.87 7.33
CA SER A 16 3.14 4.35 7.65
C SER A 16 3.75 3.62 8.85
N LEU A 17 2.95 2.88 9.62
CA LEU A 17 3.36 2.03 10.74
C LEU A 17 3.26 0.53 10.40
N ALA A 18 3.06 0.19 9.12
CA ALA A 18 2.92 -1.20 8.69
C ALA A 18 4.27 -1.91 8.65
N ASP A 19 4.24 -3.22 8.89
CA ASP A 19 5.39 -4.08 8.65
C ASP A 19 5.51 -4.38 7.16
N VAL A 20 6.74 -4.42 6.66
CA VAL A 20 7.06 -4.87 5.30
C VAL A 20 7.67 -6.26 5.39
N ASP A 21 6.97 -7.24 4.86
CA ASP A 21 7.43 -8.63 4.78
C ASP A 21 8.03 -8.86 3.38
N GLU A 22 9.35 -8.76 3.30
CA GLU A 22 10.10 -8.93 2.04
C GLU A 22 10.02 -10.36 1.50
N ALA A 23 9.88 -11.37 2.36
CA ALA A 23 9.81 -12.76 1.93
C ALA A 23 8.46 -13.08 1.29
N ALA A 24 7.39 -12.43 1.76
CA ALA A 24 6.04 -12.58 1.25
C ALA A 24 5.62 -11.48 0.25
N ASP A 25 6.53 -10.56 -0.10
CA ASP A 25 6.27 -9.39 -0.95
C ASP A 25 5.04 -8.56 -0.53
N CYS A 26 4.78 -8.44 0.78
CA CYS A 26 3.56 -7.81 1.29
C CYS A 26 3.77 -6.76 2.39
N ILE A 27 2.85 -5.80 2.47
CA ILE A 27 2.71 -4.85 3.58
C ILE A 27 1.62 -5.37 4.50
N ARG A 28 1.88 -5.43 5.81
CA ARG A 28 0.92 -5.88 6.83
C ARG A 28 0.43 -4.73 7.70
N CYS A 29 -0.88 -4.51 7.69
CA CYS A 29 -1.53 -3.51 8.54
C CYS A 29 -1.30 -3.83 10.03
N PRO A 30 -0.81 -2.87 10.83
CA PRO A 30 -0.36 -3.13 12.21
C PRO A 30 -1.49 -3.38 13.22
N ARG A 31 -2.76 -3.33 12.78
CA ARG A 31 -3.93 -3.41 13.67
C ARG A 31 -4.74 -4.69 13.51
N HIS A 32 -4.94 -5.16 12.28
CA HIS A 32 -5.81 -6.30 12.00
C HIS A 32 -5.19 -7.27 11.00
N ASP A 33 -3.87 -7.16 10.79
CA ASP A 33 -3.09 -8.09 9.98
C ASP A 33 -3.53 -8.24 8.51
N TRP A 34 -4.26 -7.25 7.98
CA TRP A 34 -4.55 -7.20 6.55
C TRP A 34 -3.25 -7.02 5.77
N CYS A 35 -3.03 -7.88 4.79
CA CYS A 35 -1.84 -7.93 3.96
C CYS A 35 -2.14 -7.43 2.55
N PHE A 36 -1.21 -6.68 1.97
CA PHE A 36 -1.33 -6.13 0.63
C PHE A 36 -0.06 -6.39 -0.17
N ASP A 37 -0.20 -6.85 -1.41
CA ASP A 37 0.92 -7.04 -2.31
C ASP A 37 1.67 -5.71 -2.58
N THR A 38 2.98 -5.69 -2.39
CA THR A 38 3.83 -4.48 -2.47
C THR A 38 3.92 -3.89 -3.88
N ARG A 39 3.59 -4.66 -4.92
CA ARG A 39 3.75 -4.29 -6.33
C ARG A 39 2.44 -3.79 -6.93
N THR A 40 1.33 -4.33 -6.48
CA THR A 40 0.00 -4.12 -7.07
C THR A 40 -0.98 -3.45 -6.10
N GLY A 41 -0.74 -3.57 -4.79
CA GLY A 41 -1.69 -3.18 -3.75
C GLY A 41 -2.86 -4.14 -3.59
N ALA A 42 -2.83 -5.30 -4.26
CA ALA A 42 -3.90 -6.30 -4.16
C ALA A 42 -4.06 -6.79 -2.72
N ALA A 43 -5.31 -7.00 -2.30
CA ALA A 43 -5.61 -7.62 -1.03
C ALA A 43 -5.15 -9.10 -1.04
N LEU A 44 -4.47 -9.52 0.03
CA LEU A 44 -4.00 -10.89 0.20
C LEU A 44 -4.68 -11.56 1.40
N GLY A 45 -4.85 -12.88 1.34
CA GLY A 45 -5.38 -13.69 2.44
C GLY A 45 -6.79 -13.28 2.84
N VAL A 46 -6.96 -12.86 4.11
CA VAL A 46 -8.25 -12.44 4.69
C VAL A 46 -8.62 -10.99 4.39
N SER A 47 -7.77 -10.26 3.66
CA SER A 47 -8.01 -8.86 3.32
C SER A 47 -9.09 -8.78 2.24
N GLU A 48 -10.11 -7.95 2.45
CA GLU A 48 -11.30 -7.93 1.58
C GLU A 48 -11.27 -6.77 0.55
N ALA A 49 -10.34 -5.83 0.69
CA ALA A 49 -10.22 -4.68 -0.20
C ALA A 49 -8.74 -4.33 -0.49
N PRO A 50 -8.39 -3.97 -1.73
CA PRO A 50 -7.03 -3.58 -2.11
C PRO A 50 -6.69 -2.17 -1.64
N LEU A 51 -5.40 -1.83 -1.69
CA LEU A 51 -4.94 -0.45 -1.56
C LEU A 51 -5.29 0.35 -2.82
N GLN A 52 -5.60 1.63 -2.64
CA GLN A 52 -5.74 2.56 -3.76
C GLN A 52 -4.35 2.90 -4.29
N VAL A 53 -4.07 2.52 -5.54
CA VAL A 53 -2.85 2.89 -6.28
C VAL A 53 -2.92 4.36 -6.68
N LEU A 54 -1.82 5.08 -6.45
CA LEU A 54 -1.65 6.47 -6.85
C LEU A 54 -0.89 6.54 -8.18
N PRO A 55 -1.47 7.12 -9.24
CA PRO A 55 -0.76 7.38 -10.48
C PRO A 55 0.45 8.26 -10.22
N TRP A 56 1.58 7.91 -10.85
CA TRP A 56 2.83 8.62 -10.63
C TRP A 56 3.68 8.66 -11.90
N ARG A 57 4.64 9.58 -11.93
CA ARG A 57 5.70 9.64 -12.94
C ARG A 57 7.02 10.09 -12.32
N LEU A 58 8.14 9.72 -12.95
CA LEU A 58 9.48 10.19 -12.59
C LEU A 58 9.87 11.34 -13.53
N VAL A 59 10.12 12.53 -12.97
CA VAL A 59 10.51 13.73 -13.71
C VAL A 59 11.77 14.30 -13.04
N ASP A 60 12.88 14.33 -13.77
CA ASP A 60 14.15 14.89 -13.29
C ASP A 60 14.59 14.37 -11.90
N GLY A 61 14.38 13.08 -11.65
CA GLY A 61 14.70 12.43 -10.37
C GLY A 61 13.65 12.60 -9.26
N HIS A 62 12.57 13.35 -9.51
CA HIS A 62 11.46 13.53 -8.59
C HIS A 62 10.28 12.62 -8.93
N LEU A 63 9.67 12.03 -7.90
CA LEU A 63 8.40 11.34 -8.01
C LEU A 63 7.27 12.35 -7.92
N GLU A 64 6.53 12.52 -9.01
CA GLU A 64 5.29 13.28 -9.02
C GLU A 64 4.10 12.31 -8.88
N VAL A 65 3.16 12.65 -8.01
CA VAL A 65 1.94 11.88 -7.75
C VAL A 65 0.72 12.69 -8.15
N ARG A 66 -0.25 12.03 -8.79
CA ARG A 66 -1.58 12.60 -8.97
C ARG A 66 -2.42 12.35 -7.72
N TRP A 67 -2.92 13.43 -7.13
CA TRP A 67 -3.69 13.42 -5.88
C TRP A 67 -5.11 13.91 -6.15
N ASP A 68 -5.90 13.05 -6.78
CA ASP A 68 -7.32 13.25 -7.08
C ASP A 68 -8.21 12.22 -6.34
#